data_AF-A0AAD2IUW8-F1
#
_entry.id   AF-A0AAD2IUW8-F1
#
_cell.length_a   1.000
_cell.length_b   1.000
_cell.length_c   1.000
_cell.angle_alpha   90.00
_cell.angle_beta   90.00
_cell.angle_gamma   90.00
#
_symmetry.space_group_name_H-M   'P 1'
#
loop_
_entity.id
_entity.type
_entity.pdbx_description
1 polymer ?
#
loop_
_entity_poly.entity_id
_entity_poly.type
_entity_poly.pdbx_seq_one_letter_code
_entity_poly.pdbx_strand_id
1 'polypeptide(L)'
;MTRGEAQLASEYDDRTTAAVKSVLIEIGQILGSFKGRFAVVGGAVPWLLLGNEDMPHVGTLDVDLGLDAEALGDGQYAHLVESLLSQGYAQRKELRRFQLVRRTADQWQQDAFGQVDAWLRALGLRTQ
;
A
#
# COMPACT_ATOMS: atom_id res chain seq x y z
N MET A 1 -7.45 -3.63 17.72
CA MET A 1 -8.12 -2.66 16.83
C MET A 1 -7.65 -1.28 17.26
N THR A 2 -6.90 -0.60 16.39
CA THR A 2 -6.31 0.72 16.65
C THR A 2 -7.19 1.80 16.02
N ARG A 3 -7.34 2.92 16.73
CA ARG A 3 -8.21 4.03 16.38
C ARG A 3 -7.67 4.75 15.14
N GLY A 4 -8.39 4.73 14.02
CA GLY A 4 -8.03 5.48 12.80
C GLY A 4 -8.18 4.75 11.46
N GLU A 5 -8.48 3.45 11.46
CA GLU A 5 -8.83 2.74 10.21
C GLU A 5 -10.24 3.13 9.75
N ALA A 6 -10.38 3.39 8.45
CA ALA A 6 -11.67 3.56 7.79
C ALA A 6 -12.53 2.30 8.04
N GLN A 7 -13.73 2.50 8.58
CA GLN A 7 -14.62 1.42 9.01
C GLN A 7 -15.69 1.11 7.95
N LEU A 8 -15.87 1.99 6.97
CA LEU A 8 -16.86 1.85 5.91
C LEU A 8 -16.21 1.92 4.53
N ALA A 9 -16.73 1.09 3.62
CA ALA A 9 -16.42 1.12 2.19
C ALA A 9 -16.45 2.53 1.57
N SER A 10 -17.38 3.38 2.01
CA SER A 10 -17.58 4.76 1.56
C SER A 10 -16.52 5.76 2.04
N GLU A 11 -15.63 5.35 2.95
CA GLU A 11 -14.54 6.19 3.47
C GLU A 11 -13.24 6.03 2.67
N TYR A 12 -13.21 5.14 1.67
CA TYR A 12 -12.11 4.99 0.74
C TYR A 12 -12.35 5.90 -0.47
N ASP A 13 -11.57 6.98 -0.57
CA ASP A 13 -11.56 7.87 -1.74
C ASP A 13 -10.88 7.19 -2.95
N ASP A 14 -11.20 7.63 -4.17
CA ASP A 14 -10.64 7.15 -5.44
C ASP A 14 -9.10 7.18 -5.43
N ARG A 15 -8.52 8.08 -4.65
CA ARG A 15 -7.07 8.25 -4.49
C ARG A 15 -6.41 7.16 -3.65
N THR A 16 -7.12 6.56 -2.68
CA THR A 16 -6.60 5.39 -1.94
C THR A 16 -6.48 4.18 -2.87
N THR A 17 -7.45 4.02 -3.78
CA THR A 17 -7.39 3.02 -4.85
C THR A 17 -6.21 3.26 -5.79
N ALA A 18 -5.93 4.52 -6.14
CA ALA A 18 -4.77 4.87 -6.97
C ALA A 18 -3.43 4.51 -6.29
N ALA A 19 -3.29 4.82 -4.99
CA ALA A 19 -2.08 4.48 -4.24
C ALA A 19 -1.82 2.95 -4.21
N VAL A 20 -2.86 2.14 -3.96
CA VAL A 20 -2.76 0.67 -3.96
C VAL A 20 -2.38 0.15 -5.35
N LYS A 21 -3.03 0.66 -6.41
CA LYS A 21 -2.69 0.30 -7.81
C LYS A 21 -1.22 0.64 -8.13
N SER A 22 -0.75 1.81 -7.71
CA SER A 22 0.66 2.21 -7.88
C SER A 22 1.61 1.26 -7.14
N VAL A 23 1.30 0.88 -5.90
CA VAL A 23 2.10 -0.09 -5.14
C VAL A 23 2.11 -1.46 -5.80
N LEU A 24 0.99 -1.95 -6.34
CA LEU A 24 0.93 -3.23 -7.04
C LEU A 24 1.82 -3.25 -8.28
N ILE A 25 1.85 -2.16 -9.05
CA ILE A 25 2.73 -2.02 -10.21
C ILE A 25 4.20 -2.00 -9.77
N GLU A 26 4.52 -1.20 -8.74
CA GLU A 26 5.87 -1.10 -8.17
C GLU A 26 6.36 -2.48 -7.68
N ILE A 27 5.56 -3.21 -6.89
CA ILE A 27 5.90 -4.56 -6.42
C ILE A 27 6.15 -5.51 -7.61
N GLY A 28 5.31 -5.46 -8.64
CA GLY A 28 5.49 -6.29 -9.84
C GLY A 28 6.81 -6.02 -10.56
N GLN A 29 7.27 -4.78 -10.58
CA GLN A 29 8.55 -4.38 -11.16
C GLN A 29 9.73 -4.81 -10.29
N ILE A 30 9.67 -4.54 -8.98
CA ILE A 30 10.73 -4.86 -8.02
C ILE A 30 10.92 -6.37 -7.90
N LEU A 31 9.82 -7.11 -7.79
CA LEU A 31 9.83 -8.54 -7.53
C LEU A 31 9.81 -9.39 -8.80
N GLY A 32 10.02 -8.80 -9.98
CA GLY A 32 9.97 -9.51 -11.26
C GLY A 32 10.89 -10.74 -11.32
N SER A 33 12.07 -10.67 -10.70
CA SER A 33 13.03 -11.79 -10.59
C SER A 33 12.55 -12.94 -9.70
N PHE A 34 11.53 -12.70 -8.86
CA PHE A 34 10.92 -13.67 -7.96
C PHE A 34 9.61 -14.26 -8.51
N LYS A 35 9.34 -14.08 -9.82
CA LYS A 35 8.14 -14.63 -10.46
C LYS A 35 7.94 -16.12 -10.13
N GLY A 36 6.73 -16.47 -9.70
CA GLY A 36 6.38 -17.83 -9.30
C GLY A 36 6.72 -18.18 -7.85
N ARG A 37 7.36 -17.28 -7.09
CA ARG A 37 7.71 -17.46 -5.67
C ARG A 37 6.85 -16.64 -4.72
N PHE A 38 5.95 -15.81 -5.27
CA PHE A 38 4.98 -15.05 -4.52
C PHE A 38 3.67 -14.91 -5.31
N ALA A 39 2.59 -14.61 -4.60
CA ALA A 39 1.30 -14.25 -5.17
C ALA A 39 0.68 -13.10 -4.38
N VAL A 40 -0.08 -12.24 -5.06
CA VAL A 40 -0.95 -11.27 -4.36
C VAL A 40 -2.10 -12.05 -3.74
N VAL A 41 -2.36 -11.80 -2.46
CA VAL A 41 -3.43 -12.44 -1.68
C VAL A 41 -4.26 -11.37 -0.96
N GLY A 42 -5.24 -11.80 -0.16
CA GLY A 42 -6.02 -10.90 0.68
C GLY A 42 -7.06 -10.07 -0.08
N GLY A 43 -7.41 -8.92 0.49
CA GLY A 43 -8.52 -8.07 0.03
C GLY A 43 -8.33 -7.48 -1.37
N ALA A 44 -7.10 -7.45 -1.87
CA ALA A 44 -6.80 -6.94 -3.21
C ALA A 44 -7.22 -7.89 -4.34
N VAL A 45 -7.34 -9.19 -4.08
CA VAL A 45 -7.52 -10.20 -5.14
C VAL A 45 -8.85 -10.10 -5.89
N PRO A 46 -10.02 -9.95 -5.23
CA PRO A 46 -11.31 -9.97 -5.93
C PRO A 46 -11.43 -8.96 -7.07
N TRP A 47 -11.03 -7.70 -6.87
CA TRP A 47 -11.13 -6.64 -7.89
C TRP A 47 -9.96 -6.63 -8.89
N LEU A 48 -8.85 -7.31 -8.60
CA LEU A 48 -7.83 -7.57 -9.62
C LEU A 48 -8.29 -8.61 -10.65
N LEU A 49 -9.18 -9.53 -10.24
CA LEU A 49 -9.72 -10.57 -11.10
C LEU A 49 -11.04 -10.17 -11.78
N LEU A 50 -11.87 -9.40 -11.07
CA LEU A 50 -13.17 -8.93 -11.53
C LEU A 50 -13.02 -7.48 -11.96
N GLY A 51 -13.16 -7.21 -13.26
CA GLY A 51 -12.95 -5.88 -13.84
C GLY A 51 -13.64 -4.75 -13.05
N ASN A 52 -12.98 -3.59 -13.06
CA ASN A 52 -13.22 -2.44 -12.18
C ASN A 52 -14.64 -1.83 -12.25
N GLU A 53 -15.48 -2.21 -13.23
CA GLU A 53 -16.86 -1.71 -13.36
C GLU A 53 -17.86 -2.48 -12.48
N ASP A 54 -17.62 -3.77 -12.22
CA ASP A 54 -18.55 -4.63 -11.46
C ASP A 54 -18.24 -4.64 -9.95
N MET A 55 -17.01 -4.29 -9.56
CA MET A 55 -16.57 -4.16 -8.16
C MET A 55 -15.60 -2.99 -7.99
N PRO A 56 -16.07 -1.81 -7.55
CA PRO A 56 -15.18 -0.74 -7.11
C PRO A 56 -14.25 -1.26 -6.01
N HIS A 57 -12.99 -0.81 -5.97
CA HIS A 57 -12.11 -1.14 -4.85
C HIS A 57 -12.67 -0.53 -3.57
N VAL A 58 -13.21 -1.39 -2.71
CA VAL A 58 -13.72 -1.00 -1.39
C VAL A 58 -12.85 -1.66 -0.34
N GLY A 59 -12.25 -0.85 0.54
CA GLY A 59 -11.95 -1.34 1.87
C GLY A 59 -10.54 -1.83 2.18
N THR A 60 -9.52 -1.64 1.33
CA THR A 60 -8.15 -2.08 1.69
C THR A 60 -7.08 -1.10 1.22
N LEU A 61 -6.29 -0.60 2.17
CA LEU A 61 -5.09 0.21 1.91
C LEU A 61 -3.85 -0.65 1.70
N ASP A 62 -3.85 -1.86 2.28
CA ASP A 62 -2.69 -2.73 2.33
C ASP A 62 -2.59 -3.65 1.09
N VAL A 63 -1.39 -4.15 0.81
CA VAL A 63 -1.15 -5.18 -0.20
C VAL A 63 -0.54 -6.39 0.49
N ASP A 64 -1.24 -7.51 0.46
CA ASP A 64 -0.77 -8.76 1.05
C ASP A 64 -0.12 -9.66 -0.01
N LEU A 65 1.03 -10.23 0.33
CA LEU A 65 1.75 -11.19 -0.50
C LEU A 65 1.84 -12.54 0.21
N GLY A 66 1.35 -13.59 -0.46
CA GLY A 66 1.65 -14.98 -0.11
C GLY A 66 3.01 -15.35 -0.68
N LEU A 67 3.87 -15.96 0.13
CA LEU A 67 5.23 -16.34 -0.25
C LEU A 67 5.39 -17.86 -0.29
N ASP A 68 6.08 -18.37 -1.31
CA ASP A 68 6.51 -19.76 -1.36
C ASP A 68 7.81 -19.90 -0.55
N ALA A 69 7.71 -20.47 0.65
CA ALA A 69 8.83 -20.59 1.57
C ALA A 69 9.91 -21.57 1.07
N GLU A 70 9.54 -22.60 0.31
CA GLU A 70 10.49 -23.58 -0.23
C GLU A 70 11.28 -22.95 -1.39
N ALA A 71 10.59 -22.29 -2.32
CA ALA A 71 11.23 -21.61 -3.44
C ALA A 71 12.05 -20.38 -3.04
N LEU A 72 11.80 -19.82 -1.85
CA LEU A 72 12.55 -18.71 -1.26
C LEU A 72 13.62 -19.14 -0.24
N GLY A 73 14.03 -20.42 -0.27
CA GLY A 73 15.18 -20.93 0.46
C GLY A 73 16.51 -20.26 0.09
N ASP A 74 17.61 -20.70 0.73
CA ASP A 74 18.98 -20.27 0.41
C ASP A 74 19.18 -18.73 0.37
N GLY A 75 18.53 -18.03 1.30
CA GLY A 75 18.63 -16.58 1.43
C GLY A 75 17.81 -15.77 0.42
N GLN A 76 17.05 -16.41 -0.48
CA GLN A 76 16.21 -15.71 -1.46
C GLN A 76 15.11 -14.87 -0.79
N TYR A 77 14.57 -15.32 0.35
CA TYR A 77 13.67 -14.49 1.16
C TYR A 77 14.33 -13.18 1.61
N ALA A 78 15.57 -13.22 2.09
CA ALA A 78 16.29 -12.02 2.52
C ALA A 78 16.50 -11.07 1.34
N HIS A 79 16.89 -11.62 0.18
CA HIS A 79 17.07 -10.84 -1.05
C HIS A 79 15.76 -10.20 -1.55
N LEU A 80 14.62 -10.89 -1.42
CA LEU A 80 13.29 -10.34 -1.71
C LEU A 80 13.00 -9.13 -0.83
N VAL A 81 13.22 -9.26 0.48
CA VAL A 81 13.00 -8.16 1.43
C VAL A 81 13.96 -7.00 1.14
N GLU A 82 15.24 -7.27 0.91
CA GLU A 82 16.24 -6.26 0.54
C GLU A 82 15.86 -5.51 -0.73
N SER A 83 15.30 -6.20 -1.74
CA SER A 83 14.84 -5.58 -2.98
C SER A 83 13.76 -4.54 -2.70
N LEU A 84 12.78 -4.85 -1.85
CA LEU A 84 11.75 -3.90 -1.41
C LEU A 84 12.36 -2.75 -0.59
N LEU A 85 13.22 -3.05 0.38
CA LEU A 85 13.86 -2.02 1.22
C LEU A 85 14.70 -1.03 0.39
N SER A 86 15.39 -1.53 -0.65
CA SER A 86 16.21 -0.70 -1.55
C SER A 86 15.39 0.33 -2.34
N GLN A 87 14.08 0.11 -2.47
CA GLN A 87 13.14 0.97 -3.19
C GLN A 87 12.30 1.84 -2.23
N GLY A 88 12.69 1.92 -0.95
CA GLY A 88 12.07 2.81 0.01
C GLY A 88 10.82 2.25 0.68
N TYR A 89 10.60 0.93 0.63
CA TYR A 89 9.78 0.25 1.61
C TYR A 89 10.53 0.26 2.95
N ALA A 90 9.81 0.42 4.05
CA ALA A 90 10.44 0.55 5.36
C ALA A 90 9.76 -0.33 6.41
N GLN A 91 10.54 -0.96 7.26
CA GLN A 91 10.03 -1.54 8.50
C GLN A 91 9.93 -0.43 9.56
N ARG A 92 8.79 -0.33 10.24
CA ARG A 92 8.60 0.59 11.37
C ARG A 92 8.59 -0.20 12.68
N LYS A 93 9.04 0.42 13.77
CA LYS A 93 9.14 -0.26 15.07
C LYS A 93 7.78 -0.69 15.61
N GLU A 94 6.74 0.02 15.22
CA GLU A 94 5.36 -0.18 15.62
C GLU A 94 4.64 -1.26 14.80
N LEU A 95 5.24 -1.69 13.67
CA LEU A 95 4.65 -2.68 12.78
C LEU A 95 5.00 -4.11 13.21
N ARG A 96 4.13 -5.06 12.86
CA ARG A 96 4.37 -6.48 13.13
C ARG A 96 5.51 -6.99 12.26
N ARG A 97 6.04 -8.17 12.62
CA ARG A 97 6.97 -8.90 11.75
C ARG A 97 6.31 -9.12 10.39
N PHE A 98 7.10 -8.98 9.32
CA PHE A 98 6.66 -9.11 7.92
C PHE A 98 5.79 -7.99 7.37
N GLN A 99 5.69 -6.86 8.08
CA GLN A 99 5.02 -5.66 7.56
C GLN A 99 6.04 -4.60 7.16
N LEU A 100 5.83 -4.05 5.95
CA LEU A 100 6.57 -2.91 5.42
C LEU A 100 5.57 -1.80 5.10
N VAL A 101 5.98 -0.56 5.31
CA VAL A 101 5.23 0.62 4.87
C VAL A 101 5.85 1.21 3.61
N ARG A 102 4.99 1.67 2.72
CA ARG A 102 5.37 2.43 1.53
C ARG A 102 4.59 3.74 1.51
N ARG A 103 5.27 4.87 1.35
CA ARG A 103 4.64 6.15 1.03
C ARG A 103 4.75 6.39 -0.47
N THR A 104 3.62 6.53 -1.14
CA THR A 104 3.56 6.86 -2.56
C THR A 104 3.58 8.38 -2.77
N ALA A 105 3.88 8.83 -3.99
CA ALA A 105 3.83 10.24 -4.35
C ALA A 105 2.44 10.85 -4.13
N ASP A 106 1.38 10.08 -4.40
CA ASP A 106 -0.01 10.49 -4.14
C ASP A 106 -0.24 10.79 -2.66
N GLN A 107 0.31 9.97 -1.77
CA GLN A 107 0.20 10.18 -0.33
C GLN A 107 1.03 11.38 0.15
N TRP A 108 2.22 11.60 -0.43
CA TRP A 108 2.99 12.83 -0.16
C TRP A 108 2.23 14.09 -0.54
N GLN A 109 1.53 14.07 -1.68
CA GLN A 109 0.72 15.20 -2.12
C GLN A 109 -0.47 15.43 -1.19
N GLN A 110 -1.12 14.37 -0.70
CA GLN A 110 -2.19 14.47 0.30
C GLN A 110 -1.69 15.06 1.62
N ASP A 111 -0.59 14.54 2.17
CA ASP A 111 -0.01 15.01 3.42
C ASP A 111 0.40 16.49 3.32
N ALA A 112 1.01 16.89 2.20
CA ALA A 112 1.41 18.26 1.95
C ALA A 112 0.20 19.20 1.82
N PHE A 113 -0.80 18.81 1.04
CA PHE A 113 -2.03 19.59 0.90
C PHE A 113 -2.75 19.74 2.24
N GLY A 114 -2.90 18.64 3.00
CA GLY A 114 -3.54 18.64 4.31
C GLY A 114 -2.83 19.54 5.31
N GLN A 115 -1.50 19.52 5.35
CA GLN A 115 -0.71 20.41 6.22
C GLN A 115 -0.86 21.88 5.84
N VAL A 116 -0.81 22.21 4.54
CA VAL A 116 -1.00 23.58 4.06
C VAL A 116 -2.42 24.06 4.31
N ASP A 117 -3.42 23.22 4.05
CA ASP A 117 -4.83 23.53 4.31
C ASP A 117 -5.07 23.83 5.79
N ALA A 118 -4.59 22.96 6.67
CA ALA A 118 -4.68 23.14 8.12
C ALA A 118 -4.02 24.46 8.57
N TRP A 119 -2.85 24.79 8.01
CA TRP A 119 -2.16 26.03 8.31
C TRP A 119 -2.92 27.28 7.83
N LEU A 120 -3.44 27.27 6.60
CA LEU A 120 -4.24 28.37 6.06
C LEU A 120 -5.53 28.60 6.87
N ARG A 121 -6.17 27.52 7.33
CA ARG A 121 -7.33 27.59 8.23
C ARG A 121 -6.97 28.19 9.58
N ALA A 122 -5.83 27.79 10.16
CA ALA A 122 -5.34 28.36 11.42
C ALA A 122 -5.04 29.86 11.33
N LEU A 123 -4.65 30.34 10.14
CA LEU A 123 -4.44 31.76 9.84
C LEU A 123 -5.73 32.52 9.48
N GLY A 124 -6.88 31.85 9.40
CA GLY A 124 -8.15 32.46 8.97
C GLY A 124 -8.20 32.82 7.48
N LEU A 125 -7.25 32.33 6.68
CA LEU A 125 -7.13 32.61 5.24
C LEU A 125 -8.01 31.67 4.38
N ARG A 126 -8.63 30.65 4.99
CA ARG A 126 -9.54 29.71 4.32
C ARG A 126 -10.67 29.29 5.25
N THR A 127 -11.92 29.42 4.80
CA THR A 127 -13.13 29.00 5.52
C THR A 127 -13.46 27.52 5.30
N GLN A 128 -14.37 26.96 6.11
CA GLN A 128 -14.76 25.53 6.10
C GLN A 128 -15.10 25.00 4.72
#